data_AF-A0A847A091-F1
#
_entry.id   AF-A0A847A091-F1
#
_cell.length_a   1.000
_cell.length_b   1.000
_cell.length_c   1.000
_cell.angle_alpha   90.00
_cell.angle_beta   90.00
_cell.angle_gamma   90.00
#
_symmetry.space_group_name_H-M   'P 1'
#
loop_
_entity.id
_entity.type
_entity.pdbx_description
1 polymer ?
#
loop_
_entity_poly.entity_id
_entity_poly.type
_entity_poly.pdbx_seq_one_letter_code
_entity_poly.pdbx_strand_id
1 'polypeptide(L)'
;SHAGDCVYMIAHCARKLNDETTQLEYYLIVMNQYPQCALAYRVPNELGLLYLEQGNYEQAEYWFLKQRELYNNEYYGSRSTFDLGVMYAHATGEYAKAVEVFENYIRWYPRGVDMGDLQAQLALCYDKLGEREKALAILREALNDEKYEGYADVYNEVINHIQKGATHEE
;
A
#
# COMPACT_ATOMS: atom_id res chain seq x y z
N SER A 1 -1.62 -6.30 -26.96
CA SER A 1 -0.77 -6.13 -28.16
C SER A 1 0.55 -5.51 -27.70
N HIS A 2 1.66 -5.78 -28.40
CA HIS A 2 2.96 -5.18 -28.09
C HIS A 2 2.90 -3.63 -28.01
N ALA A 3 1.99 -3.00 -28.77
CA ALA A 3 1.75 -1.56 -28.71
C ALA A 3 1.28 -1.08 -27.33
N GLY A 4 0.37 -1.79 -26.66
CA GLY A 4 -0.11 -1.42 -25.31
C GLY A 4 0.99 -1.52 -24.25
N ASP A 5 1.87 -2.51 -24.38
CA ASP A 5 3.01 -2.67 -23.46
C ASP A 5 4.05 -1.55 -23.68
N CYS A 6 4.30 -1.15 -24.94
CA CYS A 6 5.15 0.00 -25.26
C CYS A 6 4.60 1.31 -24.68
N VAL A 7 3.30 1.56 -24.80
CA VAL A 7 2.65 2.78 -24.24
C VAL A 7 2.77 2.80 -22.71
N TYR A 8 2.60 1.67 -22.04
CA TYR A 8 2.85 1.57 -20.60
C TYR A 8 4.31 1.89 -20.26
N MET A 9 5.27 1.34 -21.00
CA MET A 9 6.69 1.59 -20.75
C MET A 9 7.04 3.07 -20.96
N ILE A 10 6.41 3.76 -21.91
CA ILE A 10 6.57 5.21 -22.08
C ILE A 10 6.06 5.96 -20.85
N ALA A 11 4.87 5.62 -20.35
CA ALA A 11 4.34 6.22 -19.11
C ALA A 11 5.27 5.98 -17.90
N HIS A 12 5.80 4.76 -17.77
CA HIS A 12 6.73 4.40 -16.70
C HIS A 12 8.07 5.14 -16.82
N CYS A 13 8.56 5.38 -18.04
CA CYS A 13 9.74 6.21 -18.28
C CYS A 13 9.46 7.69 -17.98
N ALA A 14 8.27 8.20 -18.33
CA ALA A 14 7.85 9.57 -18.02
C ALA A 14 7.82 9.83 -16.50
N ARG A 15 7.37 8.83 -15.70
CA ARG A 15 7.49 8.84 -14.23
C ARG A 15 8.92 9.06 -13.76
N LYS A 16 9.90 8.37 -14.36
CA LYS A 16 11.33 8.54 -14.01
C LYS A 16 11.89 9.90 -14.39
N LEU A 17 11.26 10.58 -15.35
CA LEU A 17 11.65 11.93 -15.81
C LEU A 17 10.85 13.04 -15.11
N ASN A 18 9.97 12.71 -14.16
CA ASN A 18 9.08 13.64 -13.47
C ASN A 18 8.17 14.44 -14.42
N ASP A 19 7.82 13.85 -15.57
CA ASP A 19 6.86 14.41 -16.51
C ASP A 19 5.48 13.83 -16.23
N GLU A 20 4.79 14.46 -15.29
CA GLU A 20 3.48 14.03 -14.77
C GLU A 20 2.37 14.14 -15.82
N THR A 21 2.47 15.11 -16.73
CA THR A 21 1.45 15.32 -17.78
C THR A 21 1.46 14.17 -18.77
N THR A 22 2.66 13.82 -19.24
CA THR A 22 2.87 12.67 -20.13
C THR A 22 2.54 11.36 -19.42
N GLN A 23 2.89 11.21 -18.13
CA GLN A 23 2.55 10.00 -17.38
C GLN A 23 1.04 9.76 -17.33
N LEU A 24 0.25 10.77 -16.96
CA LEU A 24 -1.21 10.66 -16.87
C LEU A 24 -1.84 10.36 -18.24
N GLU A 25 -1.41 11.07 -19.28
CA GLU A 25 -1.92 10.87 -20.64
C GLU A 25 -1.72 9.42 -21.12
N TYR A 26 -0.51 8.89 -20.97
CA TYR A 26 -0.19 7.56 -21.48
C TYR A 26 -0.85 6.45 -20.65
N TYR A 27 -1.02 6.64 -19.33
CA TYR A 27 -1.81 5.71 -18.52
C TYR A 27 -3.30 5.69 -18.94
N LEU A 28 -3.89 6.84 -19.22
CA LEU A 28 -5.26 6.91 -19.75
C LEU A 28 -5.37 6.27 -21.14
N ILE A 29 -4.35 6.40 -22.00
CA ILE A 29 -4.29 5.71 -23.30
C ILE A 29 -4.27 4.19 -23.10
N VAL A 30 -3.44 3.67 -22.19
CA VAL A 30 -3.38 2.22 -21.90
C VAL A 30 -4.76 1.71 -21.47
N MET A 31 -5.43 2.40 -20.55
CA MET A 31 -6.75 1.97 -20.06
C MET A 31 -7.84 2.02 -21.13
N ASN A 32 -7.88 3.09 -21.93
CA ASN A 32 -8.98 3.30 -22.87
C ASN A 32 -8.79 2.58 -24.20
N GLN A 33 -7.55 2.51 -24.71
CA GLN A 33 -7.27 1.96 -26.04
C GLN A 33 -6.68 0.54 -25.97
N TYR A 34 -6.03 0.19 -24.86
CA TYR A 34 -5.38 -1.11 -24.70
C TYR A 34 -5.79 -1.84 -23.40
N PRO A 35 -7.08 -1.90 -23.01
CA PRO A 35 -7.51 -2.48 -21.73
C PRO A 35 -7.15 -3.96 -21.55
N GLN A 36 -6.86 -4.67 -22.66
CA GLN A 36 -6.48 -6.09 -22.68
C GLN A 36 -4.97 -6.31 -22.78
N CYS A 37 -4.13 -5.26 -22.71
CA CYS A 37 -2.68 -5.46 -22.71
C CYS A 37 -2.21 -6.06 -21.38
N ALA A 38 -1.06 -6.73 -21.43
CA ALA A 38 -0.55 -7.47 -20.28
C ALA A 38 -0.23 -6.55 -19.09
N LEU A 39 -0.04 -5.24 -19.32
CA LEU A 39 0.29 -4.26 -18.29
C LEU A 39 -0.87 -3.36 -17.88
N ALA A 40 -2.04 -3.46 -18.55
CA ALA A 40 -3.22 -2.64 -18.24
C ALA A 40 -3.67 -2.81 -16.78
N TYR A 41 -3.45 -3.99 -16.20
CA TYR A 41 -3.80 -4.27 -14.81
C TYR A 41 -3.01 -3.44 -13.79
N ARG A 42 -1.84 -2.89 -14.16
CA ARG A 42 -1.01 -2.09 -13.24
C ARG A 42 -1.47 -0.64 -13.17
N VAL A 43 -2.14 -0.17 -14.22
CA VAL A 43 -2.41 1.24 -14.43
C VAL A 43 -3.21 1.88 -13.30
N PRO A 44 -4.30 1.28 -12.77
CA PRO A 44 -5.02 1.90 -11.67
C PRO A 44 -4.15 2.08 -10.42
N ASN A 45 -3.29 1.11 -10.05
CA ASN A 45 -2.36 1.31 -8.94
C ASN A 45 -1.37 2.45 -9.20
N GLU A 46 -0.81 2.51 -10.40
CA GLU A 46 0.14 3.56 -10.79
C GLU A 46 -0.51 4.96 -10.80
N LEU A 47 -1.78 5.07 -11.19
CA LEU A 47 -2.55 6.31 -11.06
C LEU A 47 -2.78 6.68 -9.60
N GLY A 48 -3.10 5.71 -8.75
CA GLY A 48 -3.22 5.93 -7.30
C GLY A 48 -1.95 6.51 -6.69
N LEU A 49 -0.79 5.94 -7.03
CA LEU A 49 0.52 6.43 -6.59
C LEU A 49 0.84 7.84 -7.14
N LEU A 50 0.51 8.11 -8.40
CA LEU A 50 0.70 9.44 -9.00
C LEU A 50 -0.10 10.52 -8.27
N TYR A 51 -1.39 10.27 -8.03
CA TYR A 51 -2.24 11.22 -7.31
C TYR A 51 -1.82 11.37 -5.85
N LEU A 52 -1.31 10.31 -5.22
CA LEU A 52 -0.73 10.36 -3.88
C LEU A 52 0.49 11.29 -3.82
N GLU A 53 1.40 11.17 -4.78
CA GLU A 53 2.59 12.05 -4.90
C GLU A 53 2.20 13.52 -5.10
N GLN A 54 1.07 13.78 -5.78
CA GLN A 54 0.51 15.13 -5.97
C GLN A 54 -0.26 15.65 -4.74
N GLY A 55 -0.41 14.84 -3.68
CA GLY A 55 -1.22 15.19 -2.51
C GLY A 55 -2.74 15.16 -2.76
N ASN A 56 -3.19 14.62 -3.89
CA ASN A 56 -4.60 14.45 -4.20
C ASN A 56 -5.12 13.10 -3.68
N TYR A 57 -5.36 13.05 -2.38
CA TYR A 57 -5.71 11.81 -1.68
C TYR A 57 -7.06 11.22 -2.12
N GLU A 58 -8.02 12.05 -2.51
CA GLU A 58 -9.32 11.58 -2.99
C GLU A 58 -9.19 10.80 -4.30
N GLN A 59 -8.40 11.31 -5.25
CA GLN A 59 -8.12 10.59 -6.49
C GLN A 59 -7.25 9.35 -6.23
N ALA A 60 -6.26 9.45 -5.33
CA ALA A 60 -5.44 8.30 -4.96
C ALA A 60 -6.28 7.14 -4.43
N GLU A 61 -7.17 7.43 -3.46
CA GLU A 61 -8.12 6.48 -2.90
C GLU A 61 -9.02 5.86 -3.98
N TYR A 62 -9.61 6.69 -4.85
CA TYR A 62 -10.44 6.23 -5.96
C TYR A 62 -9.71 5.19 -6.82
N TRP A 63 -8.46 5.47 -7.21
CA TRP A 63 -7.70 4.58 -8.09
C TRP A 63 -7.22 3.30 -7.40
N PHE A 64 -6.85 3.35 -6.12
CA PHE A 64 -6.54 2.14 -5.35
C PHE A 64 -7.77 1.23 -5.16
N LEU A 65 -8.94 1.82 -4.90
CA LEU A 65 -10.19 1.07 -4.84
C LEU A 65 -10.58 0.50 -6.21
N LYS A 66 -10.34 1.26 -7.27
CA LYS A 66 -10.60 0.80 -8.65
C LYS A 66 -9.70 -0.36 -9.04
N GLN A 67 -8.44 -0.35 -8.62
CA GLN A 67 -7.52 -1.49 -8.80
C GLN A 67 -8.10 -2.77 -8.17
N ARG A 68 -8.61 -2.67 -6.95
CA ARG A 68 -9.22 -3.80 -6.24
C ARG A 68 -10.50 -4.29 -6.92
N GLU A 69 -11.33 -3.38 -7.42
CA GLU A 69 -12.56 -3.71 -8.15
C GLU A 69 -12.26 -4.48 -9.44
N LEU A 70 -11.27 -4.03 -10.22
CA LEU A 70 -10.94 -4.60 -11.52
C LEU A 70 -10.05 -5.84 -11.43
N TYR A 71 -9.16 -5.90 -10.43
CA TYR A 71 -8.08 -6.89 -10.33
C TYR A 71 -7.93 -7.43 -8.89
N ASN A 72 -8.96 -8.11 -8.39
CA ASN A 72 -9.06 -8.59 -7.01
C ASN A 72 -8.22 -9.85 -6.64
N ASN A 73 -7.07 -10.06 -7.29
CA ASN A 73 -6.25 -11.25 -7.03
C ASN A 73 -5.15 -11.02 -5.98
N GLU A 74 -4.59 -12.13 -5.50
CA GLU A 74 -3.58 -12.19 -4.42
C GLU A 74 -2.34 -11.32 -4.64
N TYR A 75 -1.98 -11.02 -5.89
CA TYR A 75 -0.74 -10.33 -6.20
C TYR A 75 -0.99 -8.85 -6.53
N TYR A 76 -2.02 -8.53 -7.32
CA TYR A 76 -2.31 -7.14 -7.73
C TYR A 76 -3.24 -6.43 -6.75
N GLY A 77 -4.28 -7.12 -6.28
CA GLY A 77 -5.25 -6.57 -5.34
C GLY A 77 -4.63 -6.37 -3.96
N SER A 78 -3.68 -7.24 -3.58
CA SER A 78 -2.92 -7.07 -2.33
C SER A 78 -2.13 -5.76 -2.38
N ARG A 79 -1.31 -5.55 -3.42
CA ARG A 79 -0.42 -4.39 -3.49
C ARG A 79 -1.16 -3.06 -3.35
N SER A 80 -2.26 -2.88 -4.09
CA SER A 80 -3.04 -1.65 -4.00
C SER A 80 -3.79 -1.49 -2.68
N THR A 81 -4.18 -2.60 -2.05
CA THR A 81 -4.80 -2.56 -0.72
C THR A 81 -3.76 -2.16 0.33
N PHE A 82 -2.51 -2.61 0.21
CA PHE A 82 -1.41 -2.14 1.06
C PHE A 82 -1.11 -0.65 0.85
N ASP A 83 -0.97 -0.21 -0.41
CA ASP A 83 -0.71 1.20 -0.74
C ASP A 83 -1.85 2.11 -0.22
N LEU A 84 -3.11 1.67 -0.31
CA LEU A 84 -4.26 2.38 0.29
C LEU A 84 -4.16 2.50 1.81
N GLY A 85 -3.79 1.42 2.51
CA GLY A 85 -3.62 1.45 3.96
C GLY A 85 -2.50 2.38 4.40
N VAL A 86 -1.37 2.35 3.67
CA VAL A 86 -0.23 3.26 3.89
C VAL A 86 -0.64 4.72 3.65
N MET A 87 -1.42 4.99 2.60
CA MET A 87 -1.96 6.32 2.31
C MET A 87 -2.80 6.86 3.48
N TYR A 88 -3.73 6.07 4.00
CA TYR A 88 -4.53 6.48 5.17
C TYR A 88 -3.65 6.71 6.41
N ALA A 89 -2.68 5.82 6.67
CA ALA A 89 -1.84 5.91 7.86
C ALA A 89 -0.93 7.14 7.85
N HIS A 90 -0.27 7.42 6.72
CA HIS A 90 0.83 8.40 6.67
C HIS A 90 0.46 9.70 5.98
N ALA A 91 -0.41 9.67 4.97
CA ALA A 91 -0.72 10.86 4.18
C ALA A 91 -1.92 11.63 4.75
N THR A 92 -2.96 10.93 5.23
CA THR A 92 -4.14 11.58 5.83
C THR A 92 -4.22 11.45 7.36
N GLY A 93 -3.44 10.55 7.98
CA GLY A 93 -3.47 10.30 9.41
C GLY A 93 -4.76 9.64 9.90
N GLU A 94 -5.52 9.02 9.00
CA GLU A 94 -6.77 8.32 9.27
C GLU A 94 -6.49 6.88 9.74
N TYR A 95 -5.85 6.75 10.90
CA TYR A 95 -5.36 5.47 11.42
C TYR A 95 -6.45 4.40 11.55
N ALA A 96 -7.68 4.79 11.90
CA ALA A 96 -8.81 3.84 11.98
C ALA A 96 -9.15 3.21 10.62
N LYS A 97 -9.15 4.00 9.54
CA LYS A 97 -9.34 3.48 8.18
C LYS A 97 -8.16 2.62 7.75
N ALA A 98 -6.94 3.03 8.08
CA ALA A 98 -5.75 2.25 7.80
C ALA A 98 -5.81 0.85 8.44
N VAL A 99 -6.19 0.76 9.73
CA VAL A 99 -6.42 -0.51 10.43
C VAL A 99 -7.45 -1.36 9.69
N GLU A 100 -8.62 -0.79 9.35
CA GLU A 100 -9.66 -1.54 8.63
C GLU A 100 -9.14 -2.11 7.30
N VAL A 101 -8.38 -1.32 6.54
CA VAL A 101 -7.79 -1.73 5.27
C VAL A 101 -6.76 -2.85 5.46
N PHE A 102 -5.87 -2.73 6.46
CA PHE A 102 -4.84 -3.73 6.73
C PHE A 102 -5.43 -5.05 7.26
N GLU A 103 -6.44 -4.99 8.13
CA GLU A 103 -7.13 -6.20 8.59
C GLU A 103 -7.87 -6.90 7.44
N ASN A 104 -8.51 -6.12 6.56
CA ASN A 104 -9.11 -6.64 5.34
C ASN A 104 -8.07 -7.27 4.41
N TYR A 105 -6.90 -6.65 4.25
CA TYR A 105 -5.80 -7.25 3.49
C TYR A 105 -5.43 -8.62 4.04
N ILE A 106 -5.23 -8.76 5.36
CA ILE A 106 -4.84 -10.04 5.98
C ILE A 106 -5.89 -11.12 5.68
N ARG A 107 -7.18 -10.76 5.71
CA ARG A 107 -8.29 -11.68 5.42
C ARG A 107 -8.40 -12.06 3.95
N TRP A 108 -8.23 -11.10 3.03
CA TRP A 108 -8.46 -11.32 1.61
C TRP A 108 -7.24 -11.84 0.87
N TYR A 109 -6.04 -11.53 1.36
CA TYR A 109 -4.78 -11.81 0.67
C TYR A 109 -3.75 -12.46 1.61
N PRO A 110 -4.03 -13.64 2.21
CA PRO A 110 -3.15 -14.28 3.20
C PRO A 110 -1.71 -14.58 2.71
N ARG A 111 -1.48 -14.59 1.40
CA ARG A 111 -0.20 -14.78 0.70
C ARG A 111 0.25 -13.54 -0.08
N GLY A 112 -0.28 -12.36 0.26
CA GLY A 112 0.13 -11.09 -0.32
C GLY A 112 1.63 -10.79 -0.13
N VAL A 113 2.20 -10.02 -1.05
CA VAL A 113 3.65 -9.77 -1.18
C VAL A 113 4.26 -8.87 -0.11
N ASP A 114 3.45 -8.19 0.71
CA ASP A 114 3.90 -7.16 1.67
C ASP A 114 3.47 -7.45 3.12
N MET A 115 3.24 -8.72 3.44
CA MET A 115 2.70 -9.13 4.74
C MET A 115 3.57 -8.71 5.94
N GLY A 116 4.90 -8.73 5.79
CA GLY A 116 5.80 -8.38 6.89
C GLY A 116 5.71 -6.89 7.23
N ASP A 117 5.83 -6.03 6.21
CA ASP A 117 5.66 -4.59 6.33
C ASP A 117 4.26 -4.20 6.82
N LEU A 118 3.24 -4.92 6.35
CA LEU A 118 1.86 -4.72 6.80
C LEU A 118 1.71 -4.88 8.31
N GLN A 119 2.32 -5.91 8.92
CA GLN A 119 2.23 -6.08 10.38
C GLN A 119 2.85 -4.90 11.13
N ALA A 120 3.99 -4.39 10.65
CA ALA A 120 4.62 -3.19 11.22
C ALA A 120 3.72 -1.96 11.11
N GLN A 121 3.15 -1.72 9.92
CA GLN A 121 2.26 -0.58 9.68
C GLN A 121 0.97 -0.68 10.49
N LEU A 122 0.38 -1.87 10.59
CA LEU A 122 -0.81 -2.12 11.39
C LEU A 122 -0.55 -1.87 12.88
N ALA A 123 0.57 -2.36 13.40
CA ALA A 123 0.97 -2.11 14.78
C ALA A 123 1.17 -0.62 15.06
N LEU A 124 1.83 0.12 14.17
CA LEU A 124 1.98 1.56 14.29
C LEU A 124 0.62 2.29 14.29
N CYS A 125 -0.31 1.87 13.44
CA CYS A 125 -1.66 2.44 13.44
C CYS A 125 -2.40 2.18 14.75
N TYR A 126 -2.32 0.97 15.29
CA TYR A 126 -2.89 0.63 16.59
C TYR A 126 -2.29 1.45 17.73
N ASP A 127 -0.98 1.67 17.73
CA ASP A 127 -0.30 2.54 18.70
C ASP A 127 -0.81 3.99 18.61
N LYS A 128 -0.96 4.53 17.40
CA LYS A 128 -1.53 5.88 17.17
C LYS A 128 -2.99 6.01 17.62
N LEU A 129 -3.72 4.91 17.69
CA LEU A 129 -5.09 4.86 18.23
C LEU A 129 -5.12 4.66 19.76
N GLY A 130 -3.96 4.55 20.43
CA GLY A 130 -3.86 4.27 21.86
C GLY A 130 -4.02 2.79 22.22
N GLU A 131 -4.16 1.91 21.22
CA GLU A 131 -4.33 0.47 21.38
C GLU A 131 -2.98 -0.26 21.43
N ARG A 132 -2.08 0.27 22.25
CA ARG A 132 -0.68 -0.15 22.35
C ARG A 132 -0.49 -1.64 22.64
N GLU A 133 -1.29 -2.22 23.53
CA GLU A 133 -1.17 -3.65 23.84
C GLU A 133 -1.47 -4.53 22.61
N LYS A 134 -2.43 -4.12 21.77
CA LYS A 134 -2.70 -4.80 20.49
C LYS A 134 -1.53 -4.63 19.53
N ALA A 135 -0.98 -3.43 19.42
CA ALA A 135 0.18 -3.16 18.57
C ALA A 135 1.37 -4.08 18.93
N LEU A 136 1.69 -4.18 20.22
CA LEU A 136 2.77 -5.05 20.70
C LEU A 136 2.45 -6.54 20.52
N ALA A 137 1.20 -6.95 20.74
CA ALA A 137 0.78 -8.34 20.54
C ALA A 137 0.97 -8.78 19.09
N ILE A 138 0.57 -7.96 18.12
CA ILE A 138 0.73 -8.24 16.68
C ILE A 138 2.18 -8.51 16.32
N LEU A 139 3.10 -7.63 16.75
CA LEU A 139 4.52 -7.77 16.43
C LEU A 139 5.18 -8.95 17.14
N ARG A 140 4.80 -9.21 18.40
CA ARG A 140 5.30 -10.37 19.15
C ARG A 140 4.82 -11.68 18.56
N GLU A 141 3.57 -11.74 18.10
CA GLU A 141 3.04 -12.90 17.40
C GLU A 141 3.79 -13.12 16.08
N ALA A 142 3.96 -12.05 15.29
CA ALA A 142 4.70 -12.13 14.03
C ALA A 142 6.17 -12.56 14.22
N LEU A 143 6.84 -12.12 15.29
CA LEU A 143 8.21 -12.55 15.65
C LEU A 143 8.34 -14.04 15.97
N ASN A 144 7.25 -14.71 16.34
CA ASN A 144 7.25 -16.14 16.64
C ASN A 144 6.94 -17.01 15.40
N ASP A 145 6.64 -16.40 14.26
CA ASP A 145 6.35 -17.08 13.00
C ASP A 145 7.56 -16.98 12.06
N GLU A 146 8.09 -18.15 11.65
CA GLU A 146 9.23 -18.27 10.73
C GLU A 146 9.02 -17.51 9.42
N LYS A 147 7.77 -17.31 9.00
CA LYS A 147 7.42 -16.50 7.81
C LYS A 147 7.97 -15.07 7.89
N TYR A 148 8.15 -14.53 9.10
CA TYR A 148 8.57 -13.16 9.33
C TYR A 148 9.97 -13.02 9.93
N GLU A 149 10.80 -14.08 9.89
CA GLU A 149 12.16 -14.06 10.43
C GLU A 149 13.00 -12.89 9.88
N GLY A 150 12.86 -12.57 8.59
CA GLY A 150 13.54 -11.44 7.94
C GLY A 150 13.08 -10.05 8.38
N TYR A 151 12.01 -9.94 9.16
CA TYR A 151 11.45 -8.68 9.67
C TYR A 151 11.76 -8.45 11.16
N ALA A 152 12.53 -9.33 11.80
CA ALA A 152 12.78 -9.28 13.23
C ALA A 152 13.38 -7.94 13.69
N ASP A 153 14.34 -7.39 12.94
CA ASP A 153 14.94 -6.09 13.26
C ASP A 153 13.92 -4.95 13.19
N VAL A 154 13.10 -4.94 12.13
CA VAL A 154 12.04 -3.93 11.93
C VAL A 154 11.01 -4.02 13.06
N TYR A 155 10.57 -5.22 13.41
CA TYR A 155 9.58 -5.40 14.48
C TYR A 155 10.12 -5.01 15.85
N ASN A 156 11.38 -5.35 16.15
CA ASN A 156 12.02 -4.93 17.39
C ASN A 156 12.20 -3.41 17.46
N GLU A 157 12.52 -2.75 16.35
CA GLU A 157 12.58 -1.30 16.27
C GLU A 157 11.22 -0.67 16.58
N VAL A 158 10.15 -1.15 15.93
CA VAL A 158 8.79 -0.66 16.17
C VAL A 158 8.34 -0.92 17.61
N ILE A 159 8.60 -2.11 18.16
CA ILE A 159 8.32 -2.45 19.57
C ILE A 159 9.03 -1.46 20.50
N ASN A 160 10.31 -1.18 20.26
CA ASN A 160 11.08 -0.24 21.07
C ASN A 160 10.54 1.20 20.96
N HIS A 161 10.17 1.64 19.76
CA HIS A 161 9.57 2.94 19.53
C HIS A 161 8.26 3.08 20.31
N ILE A 162 7.35 2.11 20.14
CA ILE A 162 6.10 2.04 20.90
C ILE A 162 6.46 2.12 22.37
N GLN A 163 7.32 1.22 22.88
CA GLN A 163 7.64 1.12 24.29
C GLN A 163 8.12 2.42 24.94
N LYS A 164 9.05 3.13 24.29
CA LYS A 164 9.59 4.42 24.74
C LYS A 164 8.57 5.56 24.75
N GLY A 165 7.56 5.52 23.86
CA GLY A 165 6.47 6.48 23.86
C GLY A 165 5.72 6.58 25.20
N ALA A 166 5.66 5.49 25.97
CA ALA A 166 5.00 5.49 27.28
C ALA A 166 5.82 6.15 28.39
N THR A 167 7.15 6.23 28.26
CA THR A 167 8.01 6.76 29.35
C THR A 167 8.05 8.28 29.44
N HIS A 168 7.37 8.98 28.52
CA HIS A 168 7.32 10.45 28.47
C HIS A 168 5.94 11.03 28.85
N GLU A 169 4.96 10.20 29.18
CA GLU A 169 3.60 10.62 29.55
C GLU A 169 3.26 10.42 31.05
N GLU A 170 4.25 10.04 31.89
CA GLU A 170 4.15 9.97 33.36
C GLU A 170 4.84 11.15 34.04
#